data_AF-A0A821KS86-F1
#
_entry.id   AF-A0A821KS86-F1
#
_cell.length_a   1.000
_cell.length_b   1.000
_cell.length_c   1.000
_cell.angle_alpha   90.00
_cell.angle_beta   90.00
_cell.angle_gamma   90.00
#
_symmetry.space_group_name_H-M   'P 1'
#
loop_
_entity.id
_entity.type
_entity.pdbx_description
1 polymer ?
#
loop_
_entity_poly.entity_id
_entity_poly.type
_entity_poly.pdbx_seq_one_letter_code
_entity_poly.pdbx_strand_id
1 'polypeptide(L)'
;HFGNGIESLTWNHIQKCIEVTKIEGLNEDNLFNEFTELKLAFKIIKKKQVPLFDQIQFFLSNEQEKEAHPSLSTTIRQNETDDEDEEEQTKGIRSYQLCAMLFAANATPTPNMKKLICFLYSVPASNAYAECIFSDKKHLLNDSHNRMSVESIAAELQIRRNSSISCIDMHKHFLSQKELLGAISSNNKYTFKRQRIE
;
A
#
# COMPACT_ATOMS: atom_id res chain seq x y z
N HIS A 1 10.99 20.99 8.05
CA HIS A 1 12.24 20.44 8.63
C HIS A 1 12.08 18.97 9.06
N PHE A 2 12.20 18.01 8.13
CA PHE A 2 12.38 16.58 8.44
C PHE A 2 13.83 16.15 8.12
N GLY A 3 14.81 16.91 8.61
CA GLY A 3 16.24 16.73 8.31
C GLY A 3 16.91 15.53 9.01
N ASN A 4 16.13 14.71 9.72
CA ASN A 4 16.65 13.63 10.54
C ASN A 4 16.12 12.32 9.95
N GLY A 5 16.89 11.69 9.06
CA GLY A 5 16.52 10.41 8.43
C GLY A 5 16.36 9.26 9.42
N ILE A 6 16.22 8.02 8.92
CA ILE A 6 16.08 6.77 9.73
C ILE A 6 17.15 6.61 10.82
N GLU A 7 18.27 7.31 10.71
CA GLU A 7 19.34 7.37 11.71
C GLU A 7 18.90 7.96 13.05
N SER A 8 17.99 8.92 13.00
CA SER A 8 17.41 9.56 14.18
C SER A 8 16.31 8.74 14.84
N LEU A 9 15.82 7.70 14.16
CA LEU A 9 14.78 6.83 14.69
C LEU A 9 15.34 6.05 15.90
N THR A 10 14.71 6.25 17.05
CA THR A 10 15.03 5.55 18.31
C THR A 10 13.89 4.63 18.70
N TRP A 11 14.19 3.66 19.56
CA TRP A 11 13.17 2.74 20.08
C TRP A 11 11.99 3.47 20.74
N ASN A 12 12.24 4.58 21.44
CA ASN A 12 11.17 5.40 22.04
C ASN A 12 10.15 5.91 21.01
N HIS A 13 10.57 6.17 19.77
CA HIS A 13 9.63 6.56 18.71
C HIS A 13 8.72 5.39 18.34
N ILE A 14 9.28 4.18 18.26
CA ILE A 14 8.53 2.97 17.94
C ILE A 14 7.56 2.64 19.07
N GLN A 15 7.98 2.74 20.34
CA GLN A 15 7.08 2.53 21.48
C GLN A 15 5.87 3.46 21.45
N LYS A 16 6.08 4.76 21.22
CA LYS A 16 4.97 5.71 21.05
C LYS A 16 4.05 5.34 19.90
N CYS A 17 4.58 4.84 18.78
CA CYS A 17 3.76 4.36 17.68
C CYS A 17 2.93 3.14 18.09
N ILE A 18 3.48 2.18 18.84
CA ILE A 18 2.74 1.00 19.30
C ILE A 18 1.59 1.41 20.23
N GLU A 19 1.85 2.31 21.17
CA GLU A 19 0.84 2.83 22.12
C GLU A 19 -0.37 3.44 21.39
N VAL A 20 -0.12 4.15 20.30
CA VAL A 20 -1.17 4.80 19.50
C VAL A 20 -1.87 3.81 18.57
N THR A 21 -1.14 2.90 17.95
CA THR A 21 -1.66 2.05 16.84
C THR A 21 -2.37 0.78 17.30
N LYS A 22 -2.07 0.28 18.51
CA LYS A 22 -2.73 -0.91 19.12
C LYS A 22 -2.88 -2.09 18.16
N ILE A 23 -1.81 -2.41 17.41
CA ILE A 23 -1.81 -3.49 16.42
C ILE A 23 -1.96 -4.85 17.12
N GLU A 24 -2.98 -5.62 16.76
CA GLU A 24 -3.22 -6.95 17.33
C GLU A 24 -2.10 -7.95 16.99
N GLY A 25 -1.71 -8.76 17.98
CA GLY A 25 -0.72 -9.83 17.80
C GLY A 25 0.69 -9.34 17.52
N LEU A 26 1.02 -8.09 17.88
CA LEU A 26 2.38 -7.56 17.86
C LEU A 26 3.12 -8.00 19.13
N ASN A 27 4.27 -8.65 18.97
CA ASN A 27 5.12 -9.03 20.09
C ASN A 27 6.23 -7.97 20.29
N GLU A 28 6.19 -7.22 21.39
CA GLU A 28 7.10 -6.09 21.64
C GLU A 28 8.58 -6.51 21.78
N ASP A 29 8.85 -7.64 22.44
CA ASP A 29 10.23 -8.14 22.63
C ASP A 29 10.85 -8.54 21.28
N ASN A 30 10.08 -9.24 20.44
CA ASN A 30 10.51 -9.58 19.09
C ASN A 30 10.66 -8.33 18.23
N LEU A 31 9.76 -7.35 18.37
CA LEU A 31 9.81 -6.10 17.63
C LEU A 31 11.08 -5.28 17.95
N PHE A 32 11.52 -5.27 19.21
CA PHE A 32 12.77 -4.60 19.60
C PHE A 32 13.99 -5.23 18.91
N ASN A 33 14.04 -6.57 18.89
CA ASN A 33 15.11 -7.31 18.21
C ASN A 33 15.09 -7.02 16.70
N GLU A 34 13.91 -7.11 16.08
CA GLU A 34 13.74 -6.82 14.65
C GLU A 34 14.10 -5.37 14.29
N PHE A 35 13.77 -4.40 15.15
CA PHE A 35 14.19 -3.01 14.98
C PHE A 35 15.72 -2.86 14.98
N THR A 36 16.39 -3.54 15.91
CA THR A 36 17.85 -3.50 16.03
C THR A 36 18.52 -4.11 14.80
N GLU A 37 18.00 -5.24 14.32
CA GLU A 37 18.44 -5.90 13.08
C GLU A 37 18.27 -5.00 11.85
N LEU A 38 17.09 -4.40 11.66
CA LEU A 38 16.85 -3.44 10.57
C LEU A 38 17.78 -2.23 10.62
N LYS A 39 18.05 -1.71 11.82
CA LYS A 39 18.97 -0.58 12.00
C LYS A 39 20.42 -0.96 11.67
N LEU A 40 20.82 -2.20 11.96
CA LEU A 40 22.11 -2.73 11.59
C LEU A 40 22.23 -2.91 10.07
N ALA A 41 21.21 -3.49 9.42
CA ALA A 41 21.18 -3.63 7.98
C ALA A 41 21.23 -2.28 7.25
N PHE A 42 20.49 -1.28 7.74
CA PHE A 42 20.59 0.08 7.21
C PHE A 42 22.02 0.62 7.27
N LYS A 43 22.72 0.44 8.40
CA LYS A 43 24.12 0.85 8.54
C LYS A 43 25.04 0.12 7.56
N ILE A 44 24.80 -1.17 7.30
CA ILE A 44 25.58 -1.96 6.34
C ILE A 44 25.38 -1.42 4.92
N ILE A 45 24.13 -1.17 4.52
CA ILE A 45 23.80 -0.64 3.19
C ILE A 45 24.42 0.75 3.00
N LYS A 46 24.31 1.62 4.01
CA LYS A 46 24.89 2.97 3.97
C LYS A 46 26.42 2.98 3.89
N LYS A 47 27.10 1.97 4.46
CA LYS A 47 28.57 1.85 4.42
C LYS A 47 29.12 1.41 3.07
N LYS A 48 28.29 0.92 2.15
CA LYS A 48 28.74 0.57 0.79
C LYS A 48 29.19 1.84 0.07
N GLN A 49 30.24 1.73 -0.76
CA GLN A 49 30.81 2.87 -1.49
C GLN A 49 29.85 3.47 -2.54
N VAL A 50 28.80 2.73 -2.91
CA VAL A 50 27.80 3.17 -3.89
C VAL A 50 26.77 4.08 -3.20
N PRO A 51 26.34 5.20 -3.81
CA PRO A 51 25.28 6.04 -3.26
C PRO A 51 24.00 5.25 -2.96
N LEU A 52 23.36 5.56 -1.83
CA LEU A 52 22.15 4.84 -1.38
C LEU A 52 21.02 4.90 -2.43
N PHE A 53 20.90 6.02 -3.14
CA PHE A 53 19.91 6.19 -4.20
C PHE A 53 20.12 5.18 -5.34
N ASP A 54 21.35 5.04 -5.82
CA ASP A 54 21.69 4.13 -6.92
C ASP A 54 21.49 2.66 -6.52
N GLN A 55 21.80 2.33 -5.26
CA GLN A 55 21.53 0.99 -4.71
C GLN A 55 20.04 0.64 -4.71
N ILE A 56 19.18 1.60 -4.35
CA ILE A 56 17.72 1.41 -4.32
C ILE A 56 17.16 1.32 -5.74
N GLN A 57 17.62 2.18 -6.66
CA GLN A 57 17.18 2.12 -8.06
C GLN A 57 17.54 0.77 -8.69
N PHE A 58 18.77 0.30 -8.49
CA PHE A 58 19.19 -1.02 -8.95
C PHE A 58 18.33 -2.15 -8.37
N PHE A 59 18.03 -2.10 -7.07
CA PHE A 59 17.14 -3.07 -6.43
C PHE A 59 15.75 -3.08 -7.06
N LEU A 60 15.14 -1.91 -7.25
CA LEU A 60 13.78 -1.80 -7.81
C LEU A 60 13.70 -2.32 -9.24
N SER A 61 14.68 -2.01 -10.09
CA SER A 61 14.72 -2.52 -11.47
C SER A 61 14.80 -4.05 -11.50
N ASN A 62 15.59 -4.67 -10.62
CA ASN A 62 15.74 -6.13 -10.57
C ASN A 62 14.51 -6.86 -9.99
N GLU A 63 13.75 -6.21 -9.12
CA GLU A 63 12.51 -6.79 -8.56
C GLU A 63 11.35 -6.72 -9.57
N GLN A 64 11.29 -5.66 -10.39
CA GLN A 64 10.30 -5.56 -11.48
C GLN A 64 10.45 -6.67 -12.54
N GLU A 65 11.65 -7.19 -12.74
CA GLU A 65 11.90 -8.31 -13.66
C GLU A 65 11.46 -9.67 -13.08
N LYS A 66 11.37 -9.81 -11.76
CA LYS A 66 10.95 -11.07 -11.09
C LYS A 66 9.43 -11.15 -10.90
N GLU A 67 8.77 -10.03 -10.72
CA GLU A 67 7.31 -9.94 -10.59
C GLU A 67 6.70 -9.38 -11.88
N ALA A 68 6.53 -10.23 -12.90
CA ALA A 68 5.66 -9.95 -14.03
C ALA A 68 4.16 -9.99 -13.62
N HIS A 69 3.77 -9.22 -12.60
CA HIS A 69 2.38 -8.94 -12.20
C HIS A 69 2.27 -7.52 -11.64
N PRO A 70 1.10 -6.86 -11.77
CA PRO A 70 1.01 -5.39 -11.76
C PRO A 70 1.26 -4.84 -10.36
N SER A 71 2.33 -4.07 -10.26
CA SER A 71 2.75 -3.32 -9.09
C SER A 71 1.61 -2.43 -8.56
N LEU A 72 1.55 -2.29 -7.24
CA LEU A 72 0.85 -1.21 -6.54
C LEU A 72 1.57 0.10 -6.90
N SER A 73 1.30 0.59 -8.11
CA SER A 73 1.71 1.92 -8.53
C SER A 73 0.68 2.87 -7.94
N THR A 74 1.07 3.60 -6.89
CA THR A 74 0.34 4.77 -6.43
C THR A 74 0.46 5.85 -7.52
N THR A 75 -0.23 5.67 -8.63
CA THR A 75 -0.54 6.74 -9.56
C THR A 75 -1.63 7.56 -8.90
N ILE A 76 -1.22 8.52 -8.07
CA ILE A 76 -2.04 9.68 -7.77
C ILE A 76 -2.31 10.30 -9.15
N ARG A 77 -3.56 10.18 -9.62
CA ARG A 77 -4.06 10.95 -10.76
C ARG A 77 -3.89 12.43 -10.39
N GLN A 78 -2.82 13.04 -10.89
CA GLN A 78 -2.74 14.48 -11.08
C GLN A 78 -3.67 14.81 -12.25
N ASN A 79 -4.83 15.38 -11.95
CA ASN A 79 -5.58 16.19 -12.90
C ASN A 79 -5.89 17.52 -12.15
N GLU A 80 -5.01 18.50 -12.40
CA GLU A 80 -5.14 19.97 -12.49
C GLU A 80 -6.39 20.62 -11.82
N THR A 81 -6.28 21.67 -10.99
CA THR A 81 -5.60 22.95 -11.27
C THR A 81 -5.22 23.73 -10.00
N ASP A 82 -4.24 24.63 -10.18
CA ASP A 82 -3.91 25.87 -9.46
C ASP A 82 -2.94 25.85 -8.26
N ASP A 83 -1.84 26.59 -8.50
CA ASP A 83 -0.72 27.02 -7.65
C ASP A 83 0.48 26.07 -7.54
N GLU A 84 1.23 25.99 -8.64
CA GLU A 84 2.61 25.49 -8.69
C GLU A 84 3.55 26.47 -7.98
N ASP A 85 3.77 26.26 -6.68
CA ASP A 85 5.10 26.47 -6.14
C ASP A 85 5.98 25.31 -6.64
N GLU A 86 6.83 25.59 -7.62
CA GLU A 86 7.92 24.73 -8.09
C GLU A 86 8.89 24.39 -6.93
N GLU A 87 8.52 23.50 -6.02
CA GLU A 87 9.48 22.84 -5.14
C GLU A 87 10.23 21.78 -5.94
N GLU A 88 11.28 22.26 -6.61
CA GLU A 88 12.51 21.57 -6.99
C GLU A 88 12.50 20.06 -6.70
N GLN A 89 12.25 19.29 -7.74
CA GLN A 89 12.21 17.83 -7.76
C GLN A 89 13.61 17.26 -7.48
N THR A 90 14.07 17.41 -6.25
CA THR A 90 15.29 16.77 -5.76
C THR A 90 15.08 15.25 -5.83
N LYS A 91 16.07 14.54 -6.38
CA LYS A 91 16.08 13.07 -6.49
C LYS A 91 16.08 12.43 -5.10
N GLY A 92 14.94 12.43 -4.44
CA GLY A 92 14.73 11.95 -3.08
C GLY A 92 14.34 10.49 -3.08
N ILE A 93 15.03 9.69 -2.26
CA ILE A 93 14.61 8.31 -1.96
C ILE A 93 13.27 8.38 -1.24
N ARG A 94 12.24 7.73 -1.77
CA ARG A 94 10.97 7.62 -1.05
C ARG A 94 11.12 6.63 0.11
N SER A 95 10.52 6.95 1.25
CA SER A 95 10.68 6.18 2.49
C SER A 95 10.25 4.71 2.34
N TYR A 96 9.21 4.41 1.57
CA TYR A 96 8.75 3.03 1.34
C TYR A 96 9.75 2.21 0.50
N GLN A 97 10.47 2.84 -0.44
CA GLN A 97 11.47 2.17 -1.27
C GLN A 97 12.65 1.72 -0.40
N LEU A 98 13.05 2.58 0.54
CA LEU A 98 14.05 2.24 1.54
C LEU A 98 13.59 1.08 2.42
N CYS A 99 12.35 1.11 2.92
CA CYS A 99 11.79 0.00 3.71
C CYS A 99 11.75 -1.33 2.93
N ALA A 100 11.34 -1.30 1.66
CA ALA A 100 11.29 -2.48 0.80
C ALA A 100 12.68 -3.12 0.63
N MET A 101 13.69 -2.30 0.31
CA MET A 101 15.07 -2.77 0.20
C MET A 101 15.59 -3.31 1.54
N LEU A 102 15.28 -2.66 2.67
CA LEU A 102 15.70 -3.14 3.99
C LEU A 102 15.10 -4.51 4.33
N PHE A 103 13.82 -4.72 4.03
CA PHE A 103 13.18 -6.02 4.24
C PHE A 103 13.74 -7.11 3.33
N ALA A 104 14.11 -6.76 2.09
CA ALA A 104 14.70 -7.72 1.15
C ALA A 104 16.18 -8.02 1.43
N ALA A 105 16.94 -7.03 1.90
CA ALA A 105 18.35 -7.18 2.23
C ALA A 105 18.59 -7.85 3.59
N ASN A 106 17.58 -7.87 4.47
CA ASN A 106 17.66 -8.56 5.75
C ASN A 106 17.67 -10.08 5.58
N ALA A 107 18.65 -10.74 6.18
CA ALA A 107 18.73 -12.19 6.22
C ALA A 107 17.67 -12.80 7.17
N THR A 108 17.30 -12.08 8.22
CA THR A 108 16.32 -12.50 9.22
C THR A 108 14.93 -11.97 8.89
N PRO A 109 13.88 -12.81 8.94
CA PRO A 109 12.51 -12.35 8.80
C PRO A 109 12.16 -11.36 9.92
N THR A 110 11.55 -10.24 9.55
CA THR A 110 11.12 -9.18 10.49
C THR A 110 9.60 -8.96 10.42
N PRO A 111 8.79 -9.96 10.80
CA PRO A 111 7.34 -9.92 10.63
C PRO A 111 6.64 -8.85 11.46
N ASN A 112 7.10 -8.54 12.67
CA ASN A 112 6.47 -7.52 13.53
C ASN A 112 6.76 -6.12 12.99
N MET A 113 7.99 -5.85 12.57
CA MET A 113 8.37 -4.58 11.94
C MET A 113 7.69 -4.40 10.58
N LYS A 114 7.54 -5.47 9.79
CA LYS A 114 6.77 -5.42 8.54
C LYS A 114 5.31 -5.07 8.80
N LYS A 115 4.66 -5.72 9.78
CA LYS A 115 3.28 -5.37 10.17
C LYS A 115 3.15 -3.91 10.59
N LEU A 116 4.03 -3.42 11.45
CA LEU A 116 4.02 -2.03 11.92
C LEU A 116 4.19 -1.04 10.77
N ILE A 117 5.18 -1.27 9.90
CA ILE A 117 5.48 -0.38 8.77
C ILE A 117 4.34 -0.41 7.74
N CYS A 118 3.79 -1.59 7.42
CA CYS A 118 2.63 -1.70 6.54
C CYS A 118 1.41 -0.97 7.11
N PHE A 119 1.17 -1.04 8.41
CA PHE A 119 0.11 -0.27 9.08
C PHE A 119 0.36 1.24 8.97
N LEU A 120 1.60 1.70 9.22
CA LEU A 120 1.91 3.13 9.10
C LEU A 120 1.68 3.66 7.68
N TYR A 121 2.02 2.88 6.65
CA TYR A 121 1.78 3.26 5.26
C TYR A 121 0.33 3.08 4.79
N SER A 122 -0.51 2.34 5.52
CA SER A 122 -1.94 2.25 5.18
C SER A 122 -2.73 3.47 5.64
N VAL A 123 -2.18 4.26 6.56
CA VAL A 123 -2.79 5.51 7.02
C VAL A 123 -2.44 6.63 6.02
N PRO A 124 -3.43 7.23 5.33
CA PRO A 124 -3.18 8.34 4.43
C PRO A 124 -2.67 9.55 5.22
N ALA A 125 -1.67 10.25 4.67
CA ALA A 125 -1.05 11.40 5.31
C ALA A 125 -1.97 12.63 5.43
N SER A 126 -3.07 12.68 4.67
CA SER A 126 -3.98 13.82 4.62
C SER A 126 -5.43 13.37 4.44
N ASN A 127 -6.33 14.16 5.04
CA ASN A 127 -7.79 14.04 4.84
C ASN A 127 -8.19 14.28 3.38
N ALA A 128 -7.37 14.96 2.59
CA ALA A 128 -7.62 15.19 1.16
C ALA A 128 -7.84 13.87 0.40
N TYR A 129 -7.18 12.77 0.80
CA TYR A 129 -7.41 11.46 0.19
C TYR A 129 -8.86 10.97 0.40
N ALA A 130 -9.39 11.13 1.61
CA ALA A 130 -10.78 10.79 1.91
C ALA A 130 -11.76 11.72 1.18
N GLU A 131 -11.44 13.01 1.10
CA GLU A 131 -12.24 14.01 0.36
C GLU A 131 -12.31 13.71 -1.15
N CYS A 132 -11.20 13.26 -1.76
CA CYS A 132 -11.22 12.77 -3.14
C CYS A 132 -12.13 11.56 -3.30
N ILE A 133 -12.11 10.60 -2.37
CA ILE A 133 -13.01 9.43 -2.42
C ILE A 133 -14.46 9.87 -2.26
N PHE A 134 -14.77 10.81 -1.38
CA PHE A 134 -16.12 11.33 -1.22
C PHE A 134 -16.59 12.11 -2.44
N SER A 135 -15.71 12.85 -3.09
CA SER A 135 -16.01 13.57 -4.33
C SER A 135 -16.32 12.60 -5.46
N ASP A 136 -15.48 11.57 -5.64
CA ASP A 136 -15.74 10.48 -6.60
C ASP A 136 -17.06 9.77 -6.33
N LYS A 137 -17.34 9.42 -5.07
CA LYS A 137 -18.58 8.77 -4.67
C LYS A 137 -19.79 9.65 -4.96
N LYS A 138 -19.71 10.94 -4.64
CA LYS A 138 -20.76 11.93 -4.92
C LYS A 138 -21.01 12.07 -6.42
N HIS A 139 -19.95 12.10 -7.22
CA HIS A 139 -20.06 12.14 -8.68
C HIS A 139 -20.77 10.90 -9.23
N LEU A 140 -20.37 9.71 -8.81
CA LEU A 140 -21.00 8.45 -9.24
C LEU A 140 -22.45 8.32 -8.78
N LEU A 141 -22.81 8.84 -7.60
CA LEU A 141 -24.19 8.79 -7.08
C LEU A 141 -25.12 9.80 -7.77
N ASN A 142 -24.60 10.97 -8.15
CA ASN A 142 -25.39 12.04 -8.73
C ASN A 142 -25.53 11.94 -10.25
N ASP A 143 -24.76 11.05 -10.89
CA ASP A 143 -24.91 10.78 -12.32
C ASP A 143 -26.25 10.09 -12.57
N SER A 144 -27.19 10.81 -13.19
CA SER A 144 -28.52 10.30 -13.53
C SER A 144 -28.49 9.11 -14.51
N HIS A 145 -27.37 8.91 -15.22
CA HIS A 145 -27.15 7.74 -16.07
C HIS A 145 -26.65 6.53 -15.27
N ASN A 146 -26.08 6.74 -14.09
CA ASN A 146 -25.61 5.68 -13.24
C ASN A 146 -26.77 5.10 -12.40
N ARG A 147 -27.09 3.83 -12.64
CA ARG A 147 -28.15 3.09 -11.91
C ARG A 147 -27.60 2.09 -10.90
N MET A 148 -26.32 2.21 -10.54
CA MET A 148 -25.67 1.31 -9.59
C MET A 148 -26.18 1.52 -8.18
N SER A 149 -26.27 0.43 -7.41
CA SER A 149 -26.53 0.51 -5.98
C SER A 149 -25.33 1.12 -5.24
N VAL A 150 -25.56 1.66 -4.05
CA VAL A 150 -24.51 2.25 -3.21
C VAL A 150 -23.40 1.24 -2.90
N GLU A 151 -23.75 -0.04 -2.71
CA GLU A 151 -22.82 -1.13 -2.47
C GLU A 151 -21.93 -1.39 -3.70
N SER A 152 -22.53 -1.32 -4.90
CA SER A 152 -21.80 -1.52 -6.16
C SER A 152 -20.81 -0.38 -6.41
N ILE A 153 -21.22 0.87 -6.13
CA ILE A 153 -20.35 2.05 -6.23
C ILE A 153 -19.19 1.95 -5.24
N ALA A 154 -19.46 1.50 -4.00
CA ALA A 154 -18.41 1.31 -3.01
C ALA A 154 -17.40 0.24 -3.44
N ALA A 155 -17.87 -0.89 -3.96
CA ALA A 155 -17.00 -1.95 -4.48
C ALA A 155 -16.17 -1.48 -5.68
N GLU A 156 -16.77 -0.75 -6.63
CA GLU A 156 -16.04 -0.16 -7.75
C GLU A 156 -14.92 0.77 -7.27
N LEU A 157 -15.24 1.69 -6.35
CA LEU A 157 -14.26 2.63 -5.80
C LEU A 157 -13.10 1.92 -5.10
N GLN A 158 -13.39 0.86 -4.34
CA GLN A 158 -12.37 0.04 -3.69
C GLN A 158 -11.43 -0.59 -4.71
N ILE A 159 -11.98 -1.19 -5.76
CA ILE A 159 -11.17 -1.81 -6.82
C ILE A 159 -10.36 -0.72 -7.54
N ARG A 160 -11.00 0.37 -7.96
CA ARG A 160 -10.39 1.46 -8.73
C ARG A 160 -9.27 2.19 -7.99
N ARG A 161 -9.38 2.33 -6.66
CA ARG A 161 -8.37 3.03 -5.85
C ARG A 161 -7.24 2.13 -5.36
N ASN A 162 -7.47 0.81 -5.27
CA ASN A 162 -6.45 -0.14 -4.79
C ASN A 162 -5.79 -0.96 -5.91
N SER A 163 -6.29 -0.89 -7.14
CA SER A 163 -5.76 -1.61 -8.29
C SER A 163 -5.18 -0.65 -9.32
N SER A 164 -3.97 -0.95 -9.79
CA SER A 164 -3.35 -0.30 -10.96
C SER A 164 -3.79 -0.95 -12.29
N ILE A 165 -4.51 -2.06 -12.23
CA ILE A 165 -4.97 -2.81 -13.40
C ILE A 165 -6.09 -2.03 -14.11
N SER A 166 -5.94 -1.86 -15.42
CA SER A 166 -6.99 -1.25 -16.24
C SER A 166 -8.27 -2.09 -16.23
N CYS A 167 -9.43 -1.47 -16.46
CA CYS A 167 -10.70 -2.22 -16.57
C CYS A 167 -10.64 -3.29 -17.66
N ILE A 168 -9.88 -3.06 -18.73
CA ILE A 168 -9.71 -4.01 -19.85
C ILE A 168 -8.91 -5.23 -19.40
N ASP A 169 -7.81 -5.00 -18.70
CA ASP A 169 -6.93 -6.07 -18.25
C ASP A 169 -7.56 -6.86 -17.10
N MET A 170 -8.30 -6.17 -16.23
CA MET A 170 -9.09 -6.80 -15.18
C MET A 170 -10.21 -7.66 -15.77
N HIS A 171 -10.89 -7.19 -16.82
CA HIS A 171 -11.89 -7.98 -17.53
C HIS A 171 -11.27 -9.25 -18.15
N LYS A 172 -10.12 -9.13 -18.81
CA LYS A 172 -9.38 -10.30 -19.35
C LYS A 172 -8.96 -11.25 -18.23
N HIS A 173 -8.53 -10.72 -17.08
CA HIS A 173 -8.15 -11.51 -15.91
C HIS A 173 -9.35 -12.28 -15.32
N PHE A 174 -10.52 -11.66 -15.21
CA PHE A 174 -11.72 -12.37 -14.77
C PHE A 174 -12.15 -13.45 -15.77
N LEU A 175 -12.00 -13.21 -17.07
CA LEU A 175 -12.27 -14.22 -18.11
C LEU A 175 -11.31 -15.42 -18.05
N SER A 176 -10.07 -15.24 -17.59
CA SER A 176 -9.14 -16.35 -17.43
C SER A 176 -9.45 -17.23 -16.21
N GLN A 177 -10.16 -16.69 -15.20
CA GLN A 177 -10.55 -17.41 -14.00
C GLN A 177 -11.90 -18.14 -14.16
N LYS A 178 -11.89 -19.23 -14.94
CA LYS A 178 -13.09 -20.05 -15.24
C LYS A 178 -13.80 -20.59 -13.98
N GLU A 179 -13.06 -20.93 -12.93
CA GLU A 179 -13.63 -21.43 -11.68
C GLU A 179 -14.43 -20.35 -10.94
N LEU A 180 -13.91 -19.12 -10.89
CA LEU A 180 -14.59 -17.97 -10.30
C LEU A 180 -15.87 -17.63 -11.07
N LEU A 181 -15.81 -17.62 -12.41
CA LEU A 181 -17.00 -17.40 -13.26
C LEU A 181 -18.03 -18.52 -13.09
N GLY A 182 -17.58 -19.77 -12.94
CA GLY A 182 -18.44 -20.91 -12.62
C GLY A 182 -19.16 -20.72 -11.28
N ALA A 183 -18.43 -20.32 -10.24
CA ALA A 183 -18.99 -20.05 -8.92
C ALA A 183 -20.02 -18.90 -8.95
N ILE A 184 -19.72 -17.81 -9.65
CA ILE A 184 -20.62 -16.65 -9.81
C ILE A 184 -21.87 -17.00 -10.62
N SER A 185 -21.76 -17.85 -11.64
CA SER A 185 -22.93 -18.28 -12.45
C SER A 185 -23.80 -19.31 -11.73
N SER A 186 -23.22 -20.06 -10.78
CA SER A 186 -23.95 -21.07 -10.02
C SER A 186 -24.97 -20.47 -9.03
N ASN A 187 -26.04 -21.22 -8.76
CA ASN A 187 -27.02 -20.85 -7.72
C ASN A 187 -26.48 -20.97 -6.29
N ASN A 188 -25.24 -21.46 -6.10
CA ASN A 188 -24.59 -21.53 -4.79
C ASN A 188 -24.38 -20.14 -4.17
N LYS A 189 -24.40 -19.08 -4.98
CA LYS A 189 -24.35 -17.69 -4.46
C LYS A 189 -25.64 -17.23 -3.77
N TYR A 190 -26.69 -18.04 -3.69
CA TYR A 190 -27.96 -17.65 -3.04
C TYR A 190 -28.39 -18.60 -1.90
N THR A 191 -27.60 -19.63 -1.59
CA THR A 191 -27.94 -20.60 -0.54
C THR A 191 -27.85 -20.00 0.87
N PHE A 192 -27.11 -18.91 1.06
CA PHE A 192 -26.97 -18.26 2.38
C PHE A 192 -28.24 -17.58 2.93
N LYS A 193 -29.27 -17.33 2.10
CA LYS A 193 -30.56 -16.76 2.55
C LYS A 193 -31.69 -17.79 2.69
N ARG A 194 -31.43 -19.09 2.52
CA ARG A 194 -32.46 -20.14 2.60
C ARG A 194 -32.66 -20.76 3.99
N GLN A 195 -32.11 -20.18 5.05
CA GLN A 195 -32.65 -20.42 6.40
C GLN A 195 -33.79 -19.42 6.64
N ARG A 196 -34.94 -19.70 6.02
CA ARG A 196 -36.18 -19.08 6.42
C ARG A 196 -36.68 -19.87 7.64
N ILE A 197 -36.78 -19.15 8.74
CA ILE A 197 -37.43 -19.47 10.02
C ILE A 197 -38.63 -20.41 9.77
N GLU A 198 -38.59 -21.60 10.39
CA GLU A 198 -39.73 -22.51 10.53
C GLU A 198 -40.86 -21.88 11.35
#